data_AF-A0A1Q8VCY8-F1
#
_entry.id   AF-A0A1Q8VCY8-F1
#
_cell.length_a   1.000
_cell.length_b   1.000
_cell.length_c   1.000
_cell.angle_alpha   90.00
_cell.angle_beta   90.00
_cell.angle_gamma   90.00
#
_symmetry.space_group_name_H-M   'P 1'
#
loop_
_entity.id
_entity.type
_entity.pdbx_description
1 polymer ?
#
loop_
_entity_poly.entity_id
_entity_poly.type
_entity_poly.pdbx_seq_one_letter_code
_entity_poly.pdbx_strand_id
1 'polypeptide(L)'
;MFCLWFSIQAWIYSQDTSLFSYEDTAWVFLLALMSLAGGIFLSSLSYLMIMSLKNEYVETGIDYVEKRGRLGKVTRVFFQEISSYDYDVDSEGGVLTVGAADGREISFEVDYYRGDYVMAAIAIRKANGRWFDPTDETVHQRLVQIASDGTARRYIKAHPRDDDLSVSCGS
;
A
#
# COMPACT_ATOMS: atom_id res chain seq x y z
N MET A 1 -23.22 -13.64 13.55
CA MET A 1 -24.40 -13.67 14.45
C MET A 1 -25.59 -14.38 13.79
N PHE A 2 -26.09 -13.92 12.64
CA PHE A 2 -27.25 -14.53 11.97
C PHE A 2 -27.06 -16.00 11.53
N CYS A 3 -25.96 -16.35 10.86
CA CYS A 3 -25.69 -17.73 10.42
C CYS A 3 -25.59 -18.72 11.60
N LEU A 4 -24.93 -18.30 12.68
CA LEU A 4 -24.74 -19.11 13.88
C LEU A 4 -26.07 -19.36 14.61
N TRP A 5 -26.92 -18.32 14.68
CA TRP A 5 -28.29 -18.43 15.17
C TRP A 5 -29.13 -19.39 14.30
N PHE A 6 -29.09 -19.24 12.97
CA PHE A 6 -29.84 -20.08 12.03
C PHE A 6 -29.40 -21.55 12.12
N SER A 7 -28.10 -21.83 12.18
CA SER A 7 -27.58 -23.19 12.32
C SER A 7 -27.98 -23.84 13.66
N ILE A 8 -28.02 -23.07 14.75
CA ILE A 8 -28.49 -23.56 16.07
C ILE A 8 -29.99 -23.87 16.02
N GLN A 9 -30.79 -22.97 15.44
CA GLN A 9 -32.24 -23.19 15.30
C GLN A 9 -32.52 -24.42 14.43
N ALA A 10 -31.85 -24.53 13.27
CA ALA A 10 -31.96 -25.68 12.38
C ALA A 10 -31.57 -27.01 13.06
N TRP A 11 -30.52 -27.00 13.89
CA TRP A 11 -30.11 -28.16 14.68
C TRP A 11 -31.17 -28.56 15.71
N ILE A 12 -31.71 -27.60 16.46
CA ILE A 12 -32.76 -27.86 17.46
C ILE A 12 -34.00 -28.46 16.79
N TYR A 13 -34.46 -27.88 15.67
CA TYR A 13 -35.61 -28.38 14.93
C TYR A 13 -35.39 -29.75 14.27
N SER A 14 -34.14 -30.10 13.90
CA SER A 14 -33.85 -31.43 13.35
C SER A 14 -33.95 -32.58 14.35
N GLN A 15 -33.97 -32.30 15.66
CA GLN A 15 -34.08 -33.33 16.70
C GLN A 15 -35.53 -33.73 17.00
N ASP A 16 -36.52 -32.95 16.58
CA ASP A 16 -37.95 -33.27 16.75
C ASP A 16 -38.44 -34.19 15.61
N THR A 17 -38.22 -35.48 15.75
CA THR A 17 -38.61 -36.51 14.77
C THR A 17 -40.12 -36.76 14.68
N SER A 18 -40.94 -36.12 15.53
CA SER A 18 -42.40 -36.23 15.49
C SER A 18 -43.06 -35.31 14.45
N LEU A 19 -42.32 -34.34 13.90
CA LEU A 19 -42.85 -33.29 13.01
C LEU A 19 -42.28 -33.31 11.59
N PHE A 20 -41.16 -33.99 11.35
CA PHE A 20 -40.47 -34.01 10.05
C PHE A 20 -39.97 -35.41 9.66
N SER A 21 -39.99 -35.73 8.37
CA SER A 21 -39.38 -36.95 7.83
C SER A 21 -37.85 -36.91 7.97
N TYR A 22 -37.21 -38.08 8.00
CA TYR A 22 -35.75 -38.20 7.97
C TYR A 22 -35.11 -37.47 6.78
N GLU A 23 -35.81 -37.45 5.64
CA GLU A 23 -35.36 -36.75 4.44
C GLU A 23 -35.40 -35.22 4.61
N ASP A 24 -36.46 -34.68 5.21
CA ASP A 24 -36.60 -33.25 5.48
C ASP A 24 -35.56 -32.74 6.49
N THR A 25 -35.28 -33.53 7.53
CA THR A 25 -34.27 -33.20 8.55
C THR A 25 -32.84 -33.21 7.97
N ALA A 26 -32.53 -34.09 7.01
CA ALA A 26 -31.24 -34.11 6.33
C ALA A 26 -30.99 -32.85 5.49
N TRP A 27 -31.99 -32.36 4.77
CA TRP A 27 -31.88 -31.13 3.97
C TRP A 27 -31.67 -29.89 4.83
N VAL A 28 -32.38 -29.79 5.95
CA VAL A 28 -32.22 -28.69 6.92
C VAL A 28 -30.80 -28.70 7.51
N PHE A 29 -30.27 -29.87 7.84
CA PHE A 29 -28.92 -30.00 8.35
C PHE A 29 -27.85 -29.62 7.32
N LEU A 30 -28.01 -30.01 6.05
CA LEU A 30 -27.10 -29.60 4.97
C LEU A 30 -27.13 -28.09 4.75
N LEU A 31 -28.30 -27.45 4.75
CA LEU A 31 -28.42 -26.00 4.64
C LEU A 31 -27.76 -25.28 5.83
N ALA A 32 -27.88 -25.83 7.04
CA ALA A 32 -27.24 -25.29 8.23
C ALA A 32 -25.70 -25.38 8.15
N LEU A 33 -25.15 -26.49 7.64
CA LEU A 33 -23.72 -26.66 7.41
C LEU A 33 -23.20 -25.71 6.33
N MET A 34 -23.93 -25.56 5.22
CA MET A 34 -23.56 -24.64 4.14
C MET A 34 -23.59 -23.18 4.61
N SER A 35 -24.57 -22.80 5.42
CA SER A 35 -24.65 -21.46 6.02
C SER A 35 -23.49 -21.19 6.98
N LEU A 36 -23.13 -22.18 7.80
CA LEU A 36 -21.99 -22.08 8.73
C LEU A 36 -20.66 -21.98 7.97
N ALA A 37 -20.45 -22.83 6.97
CA ALA A 37 -19.25 -22.80 6.13
C ALA A 37 -19.14 -21.47 5.36
N GLY A 38 -20.24 -20.99 4.78
CA GLY A 38 -20.30 -19.68 4.11
C GLY A 38 -20.03 -18.53 5.06
N GLY A 39 -20.56 -18.57 6.29
CA GLY A 39 -20.31 -17.57 7.32
C GLY A 39 -18.85 -17.50 7.74
N ILE A 40 -18.19 -18.66 7.93
CA ILE A 40 -16.75 -18.73 8.23
C ILE A 40 -15.93 -18.18 7.06
N PHE A 41 -16.25 -18.61 5.83
CA PHE A 41 -15.55 -18.17 4.63
C PHE A 41 -15.62 -16.64 4.47
N LEU A 42 -16.82 -16.05 4.52
CA LEU A 42 -17.00 -14.61 4.42
C LEU A 42 -16.29 -13.85 5.54
N SER A 43 -16.38 -14.34 6.79
CA SER A 43 -15.71 -13.71 7.93
C SER A 43 -14.19 -13.73 7.78
N SER A 44 -13.63 -14.86 7.34
CA SER A 44 -12.19 -15.01 7.09
C SER A 44 -11.73 -14.12 5.93
N LEU A 45 -12.50 -14.04 4.84
CA LEU A 45 -12.21 -13.17 3.70
C LEU A 45 -12.27 -11.70 4.09
N SER A 46 -13.29 -11.28 4.85
CA SER A 46 -13.40 -9.92 5.38
C SER A 46 -12.24 -9.58 6.31
N TYR A 47 -11.84 -10.49 7.20
CA TYR A 47 -10.70 -10.29 8.08
C TYR A 47 -9.39 -10.11 7.28
N LEU A 48 -9.14 -10.98 6.30
CA LEU A 48 -7.98 -10.86 5.41
C LEU A 48 -7.98 -9.54 4.64
N MET A 49 -9.12 -9.11 4.12
CA MET A 49 -9.26 -7.82 3.42
C MET A 49 -8.95 -6.63 4.33
N ILE A 50 -9.52 -6.61 5.53
CA ILE A 50 -9.30 -5.54 6.52
C ILE A 50 -7.83 -5.50 6.96
N MET A 51 -7.24 -6.65 7.27
CA MET A 51 -5.82 -6.73 7.64
C MET A 51 -4.90 -6.31 6.51
N SER A 52 -5.26 -6.64 5.27
CA SER A 52 -4.50 -6.26 4.08
C SER A 52 -4.49 -4.75 3.86
N LEU A 53 -5.62 -4.08 4.08
CA LEU A 53 -5.73 -2.62 3.98
C LEU A 53 -5.05 -1.89 5.14
N LYS A 54 -5.21 -2.39 6.38
CA LYS A 54 -4.61 -1.75 7.57
C LYS A 54 -3.08 -1.82 7.62
N ASN A 55 -2.48 -2.77 6.89
CA ASN A 55 -1.03 -2.93 6.84
C ASN A 55 -0.37 -2.21 5.66
N GLU A 56 -1.15 -1.53 4.81
CA GLU A 56 -0.57 -0.70 3.77
C GLU A 56 -0.07 0.61 4.39
N TYR A 57 1.23 0.86 4.27
CA TYR A 57 1.85 2.10 4.69
C TYR A 57 2.98 2.47 3.74
N VAL A 58 3.27 3.76 3.68
CA VAL A 58 4.45 4.30 3.02
C VAL A 58 5.27 5.01 4.08
N GLU A 59 6.52 4.60 4.20
CA GLU A 59 7.49 5.18 5.12
C GLU A 59 8.62 5.83 4.33
N THR A 60 8.92 7.08 4.64
CA THR A 60 10.05 7.81 4.06
C THR A 60 11.14 7.93 5.10
N GLY A 61 12.23 7.18 4.91
CA GLY A 61 13.46 7.28 5.67
C GLY A 61 14.31 8.47 5.25
N ILE A 62 15.52 8.56 5.80
CA ILE A 62 16.48 9.62 5.45
C ILE A 62 17.00 9.42 4.01
N ASP A 63 17.15 8.17 3.59
CA ASP A 63 17.83 7.73 2.38
C ASP A 63 17.03 6.71 1.54
N TYR A 64 15.83 6.35 1.98
CA TYR A 64 14.97 5.40 1.29
C TYR A 64 13.50 5.79 1.37
N VAL A 65 12.72 5.23 0.46
CA VAL A 65 11.26 5.14 0.56
C VAL A 65 10.86 3.68 0.57
N GLU A 66 9.99 3.33 1.51
CA GLU A 66 9.46 1.99 1.68
C GLU A 66 7.94 2.03 1.55
N LYS A 67 7.39 1.09 0.80
CA LYS A 67 5.96 0.84 0.74
C LYS A 67 5.70 -0.60 1.12
N ARG A 68 4.81 -0.78 2.09
CA ARG A 68 4.19 -2.07 2.34
C ARG A 68 2.92 -2.18 1.53
N GLY A 69 2.94 -3.03 0.51
CA GLY A 69 1.79 -3.30 -0.33
C GLY A 69 0.80 -4.30 0.29
N ARG A 70 -0.28 -4.52 -0.45
CA ARG A 70 -1.33 -5.50 -0.13
C ARG A 70 -0.72 -6.88 0.20
N LEU A 71 -1.25 -7.56 1.21
CA LEU A 71 -0.74 -8.83 1.76
C LEU A 71 0.61 -8.72 2.49
N GLY A 72 1.09 -7.51 2.76
CA GLY A 72 2.26 -7.28 3.60
C GLY A 72 3.61 -7.39 2.88
N LYS A 73 3.62 -7.46 1.54
CA LYS A 73 4.85 -7.38 0.74
C LYS A 73 5.49 -6.01 0.94
N VAL A 74 6.73 -5.98 1.43
CA VAL A 74 7.49 -4.74 1.62
C VAL A 74 8.40 -4.53 0.42
N THR A 75 8.25 -3.39 -0.24
CA THR A 75 9.18 -2.89 -1.27
C THR A 75 9.87 -1.67 -0.70
N ARG A 76 11.19 -1.71 -0.60
CA ARG A 76 12.02 -0.54 -0.25
C ARG A 76 12.80 -0.14 -1.49
N VAL A 77 12.99 1.15 -1.72
CA VAL A 77 13.87 1.71 -2.75
C VAL A 77 14.74 2.78 -2.10
N PHE A 78 16.06 2.62 -2.17
CA PHE A 78 16.99 3.65 -1.71
C PHE A 78 17.05 4.78 -2.72
N PHE A 79 17.25 6.02 -2.28
CA PHE A 79 17.29 7.16 -3.19
C PHE A 79 18.38 7.01 -4.25
N GLN A 80 19.53 6.44 -3.89
CA GLN A 80 20.62 6.19 -4.83
C GLN A 80 20.26 5.18 -5.94
N GLU A 81 19.27 4.31 -5.69
CA GLU A 81 18.79 3.31 -6.63
C GLU A 81 17.70 3.86 -7.56
N ILE A 82 17.12 5.03 -7.24
CA ILE A 82 16.06 5.63 -8.06
C ILE A 82 16.65 5.97 -9.43
N SER A 83 16.07 5.36 -10.46
CA SER A 83 16.41 5.58 -11.87
C SER A 83 15.37 6.42 -12.59
N SER A 84 14.13 6.46 -12.09
CA SER A 84 13.05 7.21 -12.74
C SER A 84 12.03 7.70 -11.72
N TYR A 85 11.27 8.72 -12.11
CA TYR A 85 10.08 9.15 -11.39
C TYR A 85 8.99 9.63 -12.36
N ASP A 86 7.75 9.50 -11.93
CA ASP A 86 6.56 10.01 -12.60
C ASP A 86 5.60 10.60 -11.57
N TYR A 87 5.15 11.83 -11.79
CA TYR A 87 4.28 12.57 -10.89
C TYR A 87 2.98 12.96 -11.60
N ASP A 88 1.90 12.32 -11.17
CA ASP A 88 0.55 12.63 -11.62
C ASP A 88 0.00 13.80 -10.80
N VAL A 89 -0.05 14.98 -11.43
CA VAL A 89 -0.57 16.22 -10.82
C VAL A 89 -2.10 16.22 -10.73
N ASP A 90 -2.78 15.49 -11.61
CA ASP A 90 -4.24 15.50 -11.76
C ASP A 90 -4.92 14.53 -10.77
N SER A 91 -4.17 13.57 -10.25
CA SER A 91 -4.62 12.69 -9.17
C SER A 91 -4.88 13.41 -7.84
N GLU A 92 -5.90 12.97 -7.10
CA GLU A 92 -6.21 13.49 -5.77
C GLU A 92 -5.03 13.23 -4.82
N GLY A 93 -4.51 14.28 -4.17
CA GLY A 93 -3.33 14.19 -3.31
C GLY A 93 -1.98 14.15 -4.05
N GLY A 94 -2.00 14.08 -5.39
CA GLY A 94 -0.84 13.98 -6.27
C GLY A 94 -0.02 12.71 -6.07
N VAL A 95 -0.06 11.78 -7.03
CA VAL A 95 0.62 10.49 -6.94
C VAL A 95 2.04 10.61 -7.50
N LEU A 96 3.04 10.28 -6.68
CA LEU A 96 4.42 10.14 -7.10
C LEU A 96 4.76 8.64 -7.20
N THR A 97 5.24 8.25 -8.36
CA THR A 97 5.80 6.94 -8.66
C THR A 97 7.30 7.06 -8.78
N VAL A 98 8.06 6.28 -8.02
CA VAL A 98 9.51 6.17 -8.13
C VAL A 98 9.91 4.78 -8.58
N GLY A 99 10.75 4.71 -9.60
CA GLY A 99 11.29 3.47 -10.15
C GLY A 99 12.78 3.32 -9.83
N ALA A 100 13.18 2.10 -9.51
CA ALA A 100 14.58 1.71 -9.35
C ALA A 100 15.09 0.98 -10.59
N ALA A 101 16.41 1.01 -10.79
CA ALA A 101 17.05 0.41 -11.97
C ALA A 101 16.84 -1.11 -12.08
N ASP A 102 16.55 -1.79 -10.97
CA ASP A 102 16.28 -3.23 -10.93
C ASP A 102 14.80 -3.59 -11.17
N GLY A 103 13.96 -2.60 -11.50
CA GLY A 103 12.54 -2.76 -11.78
C GLY A 103 11.63 -2.71 -10.55
N ARG A 104 12.14 -2.43 -9.34
CA ARG A 104 11.28 -2.08 -8.21
C ARG A 104 10.59 -0.74 -8.46
N GLU A 105 9.31 -0.66 -8.14
CA GLU A 105 8.52 0.57 -8.28
C GLU A 105 7.68 0.80 -7.03
N ILE A 106 7.59 2.06 -6.59
CA ILE A 106 6.78 2.49 -5.46
C ILE A 106 5.96 3.72 -5.88
N SER A 107 4.63 3.56 -5.90
CA SER A 107 3.67 4.65 -6.11
C SER A 107 2.95 5.01 -4.82
N PHE A 108 2.86 6.30 -4.50
CA PHE A 108 2.23 6.81 -3.28
C PHE A 108 1.73 8.24 -3.45
N GLU A 109 0.72 8.61 -2.65
CA GLU A 109 0.16 9.95 -2.64
C GLU A 109 1.05 10.91 -1.85
N VAL A 110 1.41 12.04 -2.45
CA VAL A 110 2.42 12.96 -1.90
C VAL A 110 1.87 13.73 -0.70
N ASP A 111 0.59 14.11 -0.73
CA ASP A 111 -0.04 14.90 0.33
C ASP A 111 -0.24 14.13 1.66
N TYR A 112 -0.38 12.81 1.60
CA TYR A 112 -0.67 11.99 2.79
C TYR A 112 0.58 11.40 3.45
N TYR A 113 1.70 11.38 2.72
CA TYR A 113 2.97 10.84 3.19
C TYR A 113 4.04 11.94 3.16
N ARG A 114 5.27 11.64 3.59
CA ARG A 114 6.39 12.60 3.49
C ARG A 114 6.89 12.74 2.03
N GLY A 115 5.98 12.84 1.07
CA GLY A 115 6.29 12.85 -0.36
C GLY A 115 7.03 14.10 -0.82
N ASP A 116 6.80 15.25 -0.17
CA ASP A 116 7.58 16.47 -0.43
C ASP A 116 9.08 16.27 -0.13
N TYR A 117 9.42 15.41 0.83
CA TYR A 117 10.82 15.05 1.12
C TYR A 117 11.44 14.21 -0.01
N VAL A 118 10.68 13.26 -0.58
CA VAL A 118 11.12 12.47 -1.74
C VAL A 118 11.28 13.36 -2.98
N MET A 119 10.34 14.28 -3.20
CA MET A 119 10.46 15.29 -4.26
C MET A 119 11.69 16.17 -4.08
N ALA A 120 12.01 16.59 -2.84
CA ALA A 120 13.22 17.34 -2.54
C ALA A 120 14.49 16.53 -2.85
N ALA A 121 14.52 15.24 -2.52
CA ALA A 121 15.61 14.34 -2.86
C ALA A 121 15.86 14.27 -4.38
N ILE A 122 14.78 14.09 -5.16
CA ILE A 122 14.83 14.06 -6.62
C ILE A 122 15.29 15.42 -7.19
N ALA A 123 14.73 16.52 -6.71
CA ALA A 123 15.09 17.86 -7.17
C ALA A 123 16.58 18.19 -6.90
N ILE A 124 17.11 17.81 -5.72
CA ILE A 124 18.54 17.97 -5.41
C ILE A 124 19.39 17.09 -6.33
N ARG A 125 18.99 15.83 -6.57
CA ARG A 125 19.69 14.94 -7.51
C ARG A 125 19.77 15.54 -8.90
N LYS A 126 18.68 16.16 -9.39
CA LYS A 126 18.63 16.84 -10.68
C LYS A 126 19.54 18.08 -10.69
N ALA A 127 19.52 18.87 -9.62
CA ALA A 127 20.35 20.08 -9.52
C ALA A 127 21.85 19.79 -9.43
N ASN A 128 22.25 18.75 -8.69
CA ASN A 128 23.64 18.45 -8.39
C ASN A 128 24.27 17.40 -9.31
N GLY A 129 23.48 16.71 -10.14
CA GLY A 129 23.98 15.63 -10.99
C GLY A 129 24.40 14.34 -10.26
N ARG A 130 24.27 14.31 -8.93
CA ARG A 130 24.60 13.16 -8.08
C ARG A 130 23.62 13.04 -6.91
N TRP A 131 23.43 11.81 -6.43
CA TRP A 131 22.71 11.56 -5.20
C TRP A 131 23.51 12.13 -4.01
N PHE A 132 22.79 12.58 -2.99
CA PHE A 132 23.43 13.07 -1.78
C PHE A 132 23.96 11.93 -0.92
N ASP A 133 24.90 12.26 -0.04
CA ASP A 133 25.33 11.34 1.01
C ASP A 133 24.26 11.33 2.12
N PRO A 134 23.66 10.16 2.42
CA PRO A 134 22.64 10.05 3.45
C PRO A 134 23.17 10.26 4.88
N THR A 135 24.49 10.20 5.08
CA THR A 135 25.13 10.40 6.39
C THR A 135 25.39 11.87 6.73
N ASP A 136 25.25 12.77 5.75
CA ASP A 136 25.46 14.20 5.93
C ASP A 136 24.21 14.89 6.50
N GLU A 137 24.24 15.22 7.79
CA GLU A 137 23.15 15.92 8.48
C GLU A 137 22.81 17.28 7.87
N THR A 138 23.79 17.98 7.27
CA THR A 138 23.56 19.30 6.67
C THR A 138 22.70 19.19 5.40
N VAL A 139 22.86 18.10 4.66
CA VAL A 139 22.04 17.81 3.48
C VAL A 139 20.63 17.43 3.90
N HIS A 140 20.48 16.69 5.00
CA HIS A 140 19.16 16.38 5.54
C HIS A 140 18.38 17.64 5.94
N GLN A 141 19.02 18.58 6.64
CA GLN A 141 18.40 19.86 6.98
C GLN A 141 17.95 20.64 5.75
N ARG A 142 18.79 20.65 4.70
CA ARG A 142 18.47 21.31 3.42
C ARG A 142 17.30 20.65 2.70
N LEU A 143 17.21 19.31 2.71
CA LEU A 143 16.09 18.57 2.13
C LEU A 143 14.78 18.90 2.83
N VAL A 144 14.79 18.93 4.17
CA VAL A 144 13.62 19.31 4.97
C VAL A 144 13.18 20.74 4.64
N GLN A 145 14.12 21.67 4.50
CA GLN A 145 13.82 23.06 4.13
C GLN A 145 13.23 23.16 2.71
N ILE A 146 13.83 22.48 1.73
CA ILE A 146 13.33 22.50 0.34
C ILE A 146 11.93 21.88 0.25
N ALA A 147 11.68 20.83 1.03
CA ALA A 147 10.37 20.20 1.16
C ALA A 147 9.36 21.16 1.79
N SER A 148 9.70 21.84 2.89
CA SER A 148 8.80 22.78 3.58
C SER A 148 8.45 24.00 2.75
N ASP A 149 9.40 24.52 1.97
CA ASP A 149 9.24 25.75 1.20
C ASP A 149 8.45 25.50 -0.11
N GLY A 150 8.10 24.24 -0.40
CA GLY A 150 7.35 23.83 -1.60
C GLY A 150 8.14 24.00 -2.90
N THR A 151 9.44 24.30 -2.81
CA THR A 151 10.30 24.57 -3.97
C THR A 151 10.45 23.32 -4.83
N ALA A 152 10.71 22.17 -4.21
CA ALA A 152 10.78 20.89 -4.92
C ALA A 152 9.47 20.52 -5.60
N ARG A 153 8.35 20.71 -4.89
CA ARG A 153 7.01 20.42 -5.42
C ARG A 153 6.70 21.23 -6.68
N ARG A 154 7.04 22.52 -6.70
CA ARG A 154 6.89 23.36 -7.91
C ARG A 154 7.79 22.89 -9.04
N TYR A 155 9.03 22.51 -8.76
CA TYR A 155 9.96 22.00 -9.76
C TYR A 155 9.45 20.69 -10.40
N ILE A 156 9.02 19.73 -9.58
CA ILE A 156 8.48 18.45 -10.03
C ILE A 156 7.15 18.63 -10.78
N LYS A 157 6.28 19.56 -10.35
CA LYS A 157 5.06 19.90 -11.13
C LYS A 157 5.37 20.41 -12.54
N ALA A 158 6.47 21.15 -12.70
CA ALA A 158 6.90 21.63 -14.02
C ALA A 158 7.61 20.54 -14.85
N HIS A 159 8.17 19.52 -14.19
CA HIS A 159 8.87 18.39 -14.81
C HIS A 159 8.32 17.09 -14.20
N PRO A 160 7.09 16.70 -14.54
CA PRO A 160 6.38 15.65 -13.83
C PRO A 160 7.04 14.28 -13.99
N ARG A 161 7.82 14.07 -15.04
CA ARG A 161 8.42 12.78 -15.34
C ARG A 161 9.89 12.90 -15.74
N ASP A 162 10.68 11.92 -15.30
CA ASP A 162 12.03 11.68 -15.77
C ASP A 162 12.35 10.18 -15.72
N ASP A 163 12.84 9.65 -16.84
CA ASP A 163 13.17 8.24 -16.98
C ASP A 163 14.71 7.99 -16.85
N ASP A 164 15.52 9.03 -16.63
CA ASP A 164 16.98 8.95 -16.52
C ASP A 164 17.55 9.76 -15.33
N LEU A 165 17.27 9.28 -14.12
CA LEU A 165 17.97 9.66 -12.89
C LEU A 165 19.16 8.76 -12.57
N SER A 166 19.36 7.73 -13.40
CA SER A 166 20.44 6.76 -13.23
C SER A 166 21.78 7.49 -13.12
N VAL A 167 22.67 6.95 -12.29
CA VAL A 167 24.00 7.54 -12.09
C VAL A 167 24.66 7.61 -13.47
N SER A 168 24.96 8.82 -13.94
CA SER A 168 25.93 8.95 -15.02
C SER A 168 27.25 8.48 -14.41
N CYS A 169 27.59 7.20 -14.60
CA CYS A 169 28.97 6.78 -14.52
C CYS A 169 29.69 7.54 -15.63
N GLY A 170 30.20 8.72 -15.28
CA GLY A 170 31.15 9.44 -16.11
C GLY A 170 32.37 8.54 -16.30
N SER A 171 32.61 8.25 -17.58
CA SER A 171 33.81 7.77 -18.26
C SER A 171 35.06 7.47 -17.43
#